data_AF-A0A811L3T2-F1
#
_entry.id   AF-A0A811L3T2-F1
#
_cell.length_a   1.000
_cell.length_b   1.000
_cell.length_c   1.000
_cell.angle_alpha   90.00
_cell.angle_beta   90.00
_cell.angle_gamma   90.00
#
_symmetry.space_group_name_H-M   'P 1'
#
loop_
_entity.id
_entity.type
_entity.pdbx_description
1 polymer ?
#
loop_
_entity_poly.entity_id
_entity_poly.type
_entity_poly.pdbx_seq_one_letter_code
_entity_poly.pdbx_strand_id
1 'polypeptide(L)' 'MDYSYIVVQCEERTRNVMAQLDGTVNKQSLRDAFHIGNDLSISLLRNGIALSSTEGSFRLGPNWKKAIFSLNYQKF' A
#
# COMPACT_ATOMS: atom_id res chain seq x y z
N MET A 1 21.75 -4.50 3.33
CA MET A 1 20.35 -4.87 3.62
C MET A 1 19.53 -4.47 2.40
N ASP A 2 18.94 -5.43 1.68
CA ASP A 2 18.05 -5.15 0.56
C ASP A 2 16.70 -4.64 1.09
N TYR A 3 16.54 -3.32 1.13
CA TYR A 3 15.27 -2.70 1.50
C TYR A 3 14.20 -3.13 0.50
N SER A 4 13.19 -3.83 0.99
CA SER A 4 12.07 -4.29 0.18
C SER A 4 10.89 -3.36 0.42
N TYR A 5 10.70 -2.40 -0.49
CA TYR A 5 9.65 -1.39 -0.43
C TYR A 5 8.81 -1.37 -1.71
N ILE A 6 7.64 -0.77 -1.62
CA ILE A 6 6.80 -0.38 -2.76
C ILE A 6 6.76 1.14 -2.89
N VAL A 7 6.51 1.64 -4.09
CA VAL A 7 6.22 3.05 -4.33
C VAL A 7 4.71 3.21 -4.32
N VAL A 8 4.19 4.08 -3.47
CA VAL A 8 2.75 4.32 -3.33
C VAL A 8 2.47 5.75 -3.73
N GLN A 9 1.52 5.94 -4.63
CA GLN A 9 0.95 7.22 -5.00
C GLN A 9 -0.44 7.34 -4.39
N CYS A 10 -0.71 8.45 -3.73
CA CYS A 10 -2.01 8.78 -3.16
C CYS A 10 -2.25 10.26 -3.44
N GLU A 11 -3.28 10.58 -4.21
CA GLU A 11 -3.54 11.95 -4.67
C GLU A 11 -2.27 12.56 -5.33
N GLU A 12 -1.77 13.67 -4.81
CA GLU A 12 -0.57 14.38 -5.28
C GLU A 12 0.72 13.93 -4.59
N ARG A 13 0.66 12.92 -3.70
CA ARG A 13 1.81 12.48 -2.89
C ARG A 13 2.31 11.11 -3.34
N THR A 14 3.63 10.99 -3.43
CA THR A 14 4.32 9.70 -3.66
C THR A 14 5.24 9.39 -2.48
N ARG A 15 5.14 8.19 -1.92
CA ARG A 15 5.96 7.72 -0.78
C ARG A 15 6.47 6.32 -1.01
N ASN A 16 7.66 6.03 -0.51
CA ASN A 16 8.16 4.66 -0.41
C ASN A 16 7.63 4.05 0.88
N VAL A 17 6.94 2.92 0.78
CA VAL A 17 6.35 2.21 1.92
C VAL A 17 7.03 0.84 2.04
N MET A 18 7.52 0.55 3.24
CA MET A 18 8.17 -0.73 3.52
C MET A 18 7.16 -1.86 3.39
N ALA A 19 7.57 -2.91 2.69
CA ALA A 19 6.79 -4.12 2.54
C ALA A 19 7.55 -5.30 3.15
N GLN A 20 6.80 -6.30 3.57
CA GLN A 20 7.33 -7.50 4.16
C GLN A 20 7.95 -8.38 3.08
N LEU A 21 8.92 -9.21 3.47
CA LEU A 21 9.64 -10.09 2.56
C LEU A 21 8.71 -11.15 1.92
N ASP A 22 7.57 -11.43 2.55
CA ASP A 22 6.54 -12.35 2.06
C ASP A 22 5.67 -11.74 0.93
N GLY A 23 5.95 -10.51 0.51
CA GLY A 23 5.20 -9.82 -0.54
C GLY A 23 3.88 -9.22 -0.06
N THR A 24 3.77 -8.90 1.22
CA THR A 24 2.66 -8.15 1.77
C THR A 24 3.07 -6.74 2.20
N VAL A 25 2.10 -5.84 2.32
CA VAL A 25 2.28 -4.52 2.93
C VAL A 25 1.20 -4.29 3.99
N ASN A 26 1.60 -3.82 5.17
CA ASN A 26 0.69 -3.56 6.27
C ASN A 26 -0.14 -2.30 5.99
N LYS A 27 -1.45 -2.37 6.24
CA LYS A 27 -2.38 -1.25 6.11
C LYS A 27 -2.01 -0.08 7.01
N GLN A 28 -1.55 -0.34 8.23
CA GLN A 28 -1.10 0.69 9.16
C GLN A 28 0.09 1.44 8.61
N SER A 29 1.07 0.76 8.00
CA SER A 29 2.21 1.44 7.38
C SER A 29 1.81 2.37 6.23
N LEU A 30 0.76 2.01 5.47
CA LEU A 30 0.17 2.89 4.46
C LEU A 30 -0.53 4.09 5.13
N ARG A 31 -1.31 3.85 6.18
CA ARG A 31 -1.97 4.93 6.93
C ARG A 31 -0.96 5.92 7.50
N ASP A 32 0.09 5.43 8.17
CA ASP A 32 1.12 6.27 8.78
C ASP A 32 1.87 7.08 7.71
N ALA A 33 2.22 6.45 6.58
CA ALA A 33 2.93 7.12 5.50
C ALA A 33 2.13 8.29 4.87
N PHE A 34 0.80 8.19 4.88
CA PHE A 34 -0.11 9.17 4.26
C PHE A 34 -0.96 9.95 5.28
N HIS A 35 -0.76 9.73 6.59
CA HIS A 35 -1.54 10.31 7.68
C HIS A 35 -3.07 10.07 7.54
N ILE A 36 -3.47 8.85 7.17
CA ILE A 36 -4.88 8.48 6.95
C ILE A 36 -5.49 7.96 8.26
N GLY A 37 -6.62 8.54 8.67
CA GLY A 37 -7.38 8.12 9.86
C GLY A 37 -7.91 6.68 9.78
N ASN A 38 -8.01 6.01 10.93
CA ASN A 38 -8.47 4.61 11.02
C ASN A 38 -9.95 4.42 10.66
N ASP A 39 -10.73 5.49 10.69
CA ASP A 39 -12.13 5.56 10.30
C ASP A 39 -12.36 5.48 8.78
N LEU A 40 -11.30 5.69 7.99
CA LEU A 40 -11.36 5.64 6.53
C LEU A 40 -11.04 4.25 6.01
N SER A 41 -11.84 3.76 5.06
CA SER A 41 -11.50 2.54 4.32
C SER A 41 -10.38 2.84 3.33
N ILE A 42 -9.38 1.96 3.23
CA ILE A 42 -8.28 2.09 2.27
C ILE A 42 -8.28 0.93 1.28
N SER A 43 -7.94 1.22 0.03
CA SER A 43 -7.75 0.25 -1.06
C SER A 43 -6.42 0.52 -1.75
N LEU A 44 -5.64 -0.54 -1.97
CA LEU A 44 -4.38 -0.46 -2.71
C LEU A 44 -4.58 -1.07 -4.10
N LEU A 45 -4.15 -0.36 -5.12
CA LEU A 45 -4.32 -0.73 -6.52
C LEU A 45 -2.97 -0.86 -7.22
N ARG A 46 -2.88 -1.76 -8.18
CA ARG A 46 -1.76 -1.87 -9.12
C ARG A 46 -2.32 -1.81 -10.54
N ASN A 47 -1.88 -0.86 -11.35
CA ASN A 47 -2.38 -0.65 -12.72
C ASN A 47 -3.92 -0.56 -12.79
N GLY A 48 -4.55 0.12 -11.82
CA GLY A 48 -6.01 0.26 -11.73
C GLY A 48 -6.76 -0.95 -11.17
N ILE A 49 -6.07 -2.05 -10.82
CA ILE A 49 -6.68 -3.26 -10.25
C ILE A 49 -6.47 -3.27 -8.74
N ALA A 50 -7.56 -3.37 -7.98
CA ALA A 50 -7.50 -3.48 -6.52
C ALA A 50 -6.84 -4.80 -6.09
N LEU A 51 -5.92 -4.69 -5.13
CA LEU A 51 -5.24 -5.83 -4.54
C LEU A 51 -6.11 -6.53 -3.51
N SER A 52 -5.94 -7.85 -3.41
CA SER A 52 -6.55 -8.63 -2.35
C SER A 52 -6.01 -8.18 -1.00
N SER A 53 -6.92 -7.90 -0.08
CA SER A 53 -6.61 -7.64 1.32
C SER A 53 -6.82 -8.90 2.15
N THR A 54 -5.91 -9.14 3.09
CA THR A 54 -6.15 -10.01 4.25
C THR A 54 -6.30 -9.13 5.49
N GLU A 55 -6.55 -9.73 6.65
CA GLU A 55 -6.62 -8.97 7.91
C GLU A 55 -5.33 -8.16 8.11
N GLY A 56 -5.47 -6.83 8.19
CA GLY A 56 -4.37 -5.89 8.42
C GLY A 56 -3.39 -5.63 7.26
N SER A 57 -3.44 -6.34 6.12
CA SER A 57 -2.42 -6.22 5.05
C SER A 57 -2.97 -6.39 3.62
N PHE A 58 -2.22 -5.92 2.62
CA PHE A 58 -2.45 -6.18 1.19
C PHE A 58 -1.41 -7.14 0.62
N ARG A 59 -1.81 -8.05 -0.28
CA ARG A 59 -0.89 -8.90 -1.05
C ARG A 59 -0.46 -8.21 -2.34
N LEU A 60 0.84 -8.05 -2.55
CA LEU A 60 1.40 -7.25 -3.65
C LEU A 60 1.56 -8.01 -4.97
N GLY A 61 1.53 -9.34 -4.91
CA GLY A 61 1.81 -10.22 -6.05
C GLY A 61 3.30 -10.20 -6.47
N PRO A 62 3.67 -10.86 -7.58
CA PRO A 62 5.05 -10.92 -8.04
C PRO A 62 5.58 -9.56 -8.51
N ASN A 63 6.91 -9.41 -8.56
CA ASN A 63 7.59 -8.20 -9.06
C ASN A 63 7.12 -6.91 -8.36
N TRP A 64 6.87 -6.99 -7.06
CA TRP A 64 6.34 -5.87 -6.27
C TRP A 64 7.41 -4.88 -5.85
N LYS A 65 8.66 -5.33 -5.68
CA LYS A 65 9.75 -4.49 -5.19
C LYS A 65 9.93 -3.28 -6.11
N LYS A 66 9.85 -2.08 -5.53
CA LYS A 66 9.94 -0.79 -6.24
C LYS A 66 8.85 -0.55 -7.30
N ALA A 67 7.81 -1.40 -7.37
CA ALA A 67 6.68 -1.16 -8.25
C ALA A 67 5.79 -0.03 -7.72
N ILE A 68 5.08 0.64 -8.62
CA ILE A 68 4.17 1.74 -8.31
C ILE A 68 2.76 1.17 -8.05
N PHE A 69 2.17 1.62 -6.95
CA PHE A 69 0.81 1.29 -6.52
C PHE A 69 0.06 2.60 -6.26
N SER A 70 -1.26 2.57 -6.44
CA SER A 70 -2.14 3.70 -6.10
C SER A 70 -2.90 3.37 -4.82
N LEU A 71 -2.90 4.28 -3.87
CA LEU A 71 -3.68 4.17 -2.63
C LEU A 71 -4.90 5.08 -2.75
N ASN A 72 -6.08 4.51 -2.55
CA ASN A 72 -7.33 5.24 -2.47
C ASN A 72 -7.90 5.08 -1.06
N TYR A 73 -8.57 6.10 -0.55
CA TYR A 73 -9.28 6.03 0.71
C TYR A 73 -10.61 6.79 0.66
N GLN A 74 -11.61 6.30 1.38
CA GLN A 74 -12.94 6.91 1.42
C GLN A 74 -13.59 6.72 2.79
N LYS A 75 -14.44 7.67 3.17
CA LYS A 75 -15.29 7.56 4.34
C LYS A 75 -16.45 6.60 4.03
N PHE A 76 -16.80 5.75 5.00
CA PHE A 76 -18.01 4.95 4.93
C PHE A 76 -19.27 5.82 4.95
#